data_AF-A0A7Y5U4K4-F1
#
_entry.id   AF-A0A7Y5U4K4-F1
#
_cell.length_a   1.000
_cell.length_b   1.000
_cell.length_c   1.000
_cell.angle_alpha   90.00
_cell.angle_beta   90.00
_cell.angle_gamma   90.00
#
_symmetry.space_group_name_H-M   'P 1'
#
loop_
_entity.id
_entity.type
_entity.pdbx_description
1 polymer ?
#
loop_
_entity_poly.entity_id
_entity_poly.type
_entity_poly.pdbx_seq_one_letter_code
_entity_poly.pdbx_strand_id
1 'polypeptide(L)'
;MRDVRAEGAGSTVQGVLDAAESSEADIQDEIEFALIQMKAETLNRIDEALRRLEEGTYGYCFECGEEISERRLRALPFAVRCKDCEEAREVVQQRERLMAQRRGAASFFLDMQG
;
A
#
# COMPACT_ATOMS: atom_id res chain seq x y z
N MET A 1 -44.86 -21.70 -10.85
CA MET A 1 -43.93 -22.59 -11.56
C MET A 1 -42.75 -21.79 -12.09
N ARG A 2 -41.65 -21.82 -11.35
CA ARG A 2 -40.28 -21.66 -11.83
C ARG A 2 -39.41 -22.21 -10.70
N ASP A 3 -39.21 -23.51 -10.76
CA ASP A 3 -38.37 -24.26 -9.83
C ASP A 3 -36.92 -23.80 -10.03
N VAL A 4 -36.37 -23.11 -9.03
CA VAL A 4 -34.93 -22.83 -8.97
C VAL A 4 -34.25 -24.11 -8.50
N ARG A 5 -33.56 -24.73 -9.45
CA ARG A 5 -32.77 -25.96 -9.31
C ARG A 5 -31.76 -25.81 -8.17
N ALA A 6 -31.78 -26.77 -7.25
CA ALA A 6 -30.67 -27.03 -6.34
C ALA A 6 -29.54 -27.70 -7.13
N GLU A 7 -28.38 -27.07 -7.17
CA GLU A 7 -27.09 -27.69 -7.48
C GLU A 7 -26.22 -27.36 -6.25
N GLY A 8 -25.60 -28.28 -5.54
CA GLY A 8 -24.98 -29.52 -5.97
C GLY A 8 -23.62 -29.52 -5.27
N ALA A 9 -23.34 -30.56 -4.50
CA ALA A 9 -22.21 -30.69 -3.61
C ALA A 9 -20.85 -30.27 -4.24
N GLY A 10 -20.16 -29.35 -3.58
CA GLY A 10 -18.72 -29.12 -3.72
C GLY A 10 -17.98 -29.68 -2.51
N SER A 11 -18.19 -30.96 -2.20
CA SER A 11 -17.18 -31.71 -1.43
C SER A 11 -16.03 -31.96 -2.39
N THR A 12 -15.04 -31.07 -2.37
CA THR A 12 -13.81 -31.24 -3.15
C THR A 12 -12.67 -31.35 -2.17
N VAL A 13 -12.45 -32.60 -1.75
CA VAL A 13 -11.18 -33.17 -1.29
C VAL A 13 -10.27 -32.22 -0.52
N GLN A 14 -10.32 -32.33 0.81
CA GLN A 14 -9.16 -32.04 1.64
C GLN A 14 -8.10 -33.10 1.35
N GLY A 15 -7.48 -33.00 0.18
CA GLY A 15 -6.30 -33.76 -0.19
C GLY A 15 -5.18 -33.40 0.77
N VAL A 16 -4.36 -34.37 1.11
CA VAL A 16 -3.12 -34.13 1.84
C VAL A 16 -2.25 -33.28 0.91
N LEU A 17 -2.25 -31.96 1.09
CA LEU A 17 -1.38 -31.02 0.38
C LEU A 17 0.06 -31.45 0.64
N ASP A 18 0.84 -31.60 -0.43
CA ASP A 18 2.27 -31.82 -0.26
C ASP A 18 2.96 -30.53 0.24
N ALA A 19 4.22 -30.66 0.66
CA ALA A 19 4.95 -29.52 1.24
C ALA A 19 5.13 -28.36 0.24
N ALA A 20 5.15 -28.65 -1.06
CA ALA A 20 5.25 -27.63 -2.11
C ALA A 20 3.89 -26.93 -2.30
N GLU A 21 2.79 -27.68 -2.31
CA GLU A 21 1.44 -27.13 -2.40
C GLU A 21 1.09 -26.26 -1.18
N SER A 22 1.51 -26.66 0.03
CA SER A 22 1.34 -25.83 1.24
C SER A 22 2.10 -24.52 1.14
N SER A 23 3.35 -24.57 0.66
CA SER A 23 4.19 -23.38 0.51
C SER A 23 3.62 -22.39 -0.51
N GLU A 24 3.01 -22.89 -1.59
CA GLU A 24 2.36 -22.02 -2.58
C GLU A 24 1.10 -21.36 -2.01
N ALA A 25 0.30 -22.09 -1.24
CA ALA A 25 -0.88 -21.56 -0.56
C ALA A 25 -0.51 -20.46 0.44
N ASP A 26 0.53 -20.67 1.25
CA ASP A 26 1.02 -19.66 2.21
C ASP A 26 1.43 -18.35 1.51
N ILE A 27 2.14 -18.45 0.37
CA ILE A 27 2.54 -17.28 -0.43
C ILE A 27 1.30 -16.56 -1.01
N GLN A 28 0.31 -17.30 -1.47
CA GLN A 28 -0.94 -16.73 -1.99
C GLN A 28 -1.67 -15.93 -0.90
N ASP A 29 -1.78 -16.50 0.30
CA ASP A 29 -2.40 -15.84 1.45
C ASP A 29 -1.65 -14.56 1.87
N GLU A 30 -0.31 -14.59 1.86
CA GLU A 30 0.52 -13.42 2.15
C GLU A 30 0.29 -12.29 1.12
N ILE A 31 0.22 -12.62 -0.17
CA ILE A 31 -0.04 -11.65 -1.24
C ILE A 31 -1.44 -11.08 -1.08
N GLU A 32 -2.45 -11.91 -0.83
CA GLU A 32 -3.83 -11.46 -0.63
C GLU A 32 -3.91 -10.49 0.55
N PHE A 33 -3.29 -10.84 1.67
CA PHE A 33 -3.24 -9.99 2.85
C PHE A 33 -2.58 -8.64 2.53
N ALA A 34 -1.43 -8.63 1.85
CA ALA A 34 -0.76 -7.39 1.45
C ALA A 34 -1.64 -6.51 0.55
N LEU A 35 -2.35 -7.11 -0.41
CA LEU A 35 -3.29 -6.39 -1.29
C LEU A 35 -4.46 -5.78 -0.50
N ILE A 36 -4.99 -6.50 0.49
CA ILE A 36 -6.05 -5.99 1.37
C ILE A 36 -5.54 -4.77 2.16
N GLN A 37 -4.33 -4.85 2.73
CA GLN A 37 -3.74 -3.73 3.47
C GLN A 37 -3.54 -2.49 2.57
N MET A 38 -3.01 -2.68 1.37
CA MET A 38 -2.83 -1.59 0.39
C MET A 38 -4.17 -0.94 0.00
N LYS A 39 -5.22 -1.74 -0.20
CA LYS A 39 -6.57 -1.23 -0.51
C LYS A 39 -7.15 -0.43 0.66
N ALA A 40 -7.03 -0.96 1.88
CA ALA A 40 -7.50 -0.27 3.08
C ALA A 40 -6.79 1.08 3.28
N GLU A 41 -5.48 1.15 3.08
CA GLU A 41 -4.73 2.40 3.14
C GLU A 41 -5.20 3.39 2.06
N THR A 42 -5.46 2.91 0.85
CA THR A 42 -5.97 3.75 -0.25
C THR A 42 -7.34 4.31 0.07
N LEU A 43 -8.26 3.51 0.63
CA LEU A 43 -9.58 3.97 1.06
C LEU A 43 -9.46 5.06 2.12
N ASN A 44 -8.62 4.87 3.14
CA ASN A 44 -8.38 5.89 4.16
C ASN A 44 -7.88 7.21 3.57
N ARG A 45 -7.02 7.16 2.54
CA ARG A 45 -6.52 8.36 1.85
C ARG A 45 -7.63 9.05 1.04
N ILE A 46 -8.56 8.30 0.47
CA ILE A 46 -9.74 8.83 -0.24
C ILE A 46 -10.67 9.51 0.76
N ASP A 47 -10.97 8.87 1.89
CA ASP A 47 -11.80 9.46 2.95
C ASP A 47 -11.21 10.77 3.47
N GLU A 48 -9.90 10.83 3.64
CA GLU A 48 -9.19 12.07 3.98
C GLU A 48 -9.30 13.15 2.89
N ALA A 49 -9.26 12.75 1.61
CA ALA A 49 -9.45 13.67 0.51
C ALA A 49 -10.89 14.23 0.46
N LEU A 50 -11.89 13.39 0.77
CA LEU A 50 -13.29 13.80 0.89
C LEU A 50 -13.50 14.77 2.05
N ARG A 51 -12.88 14.53 3.22
CA ARG A 51 -12.91 15.49 4.33
C ARG A 51 -12.34 16.85 3.94
N ARG A 52 -11.19 16.87 3.26
CA ARG A 52 -10.60 18.12 2.75
C ARG A 52 -11.49 18.84 1.74
N LEU A 53 -12.29 18.11 0.96
CA LEU A 53 -13.29 18.70 0.07
C LEU A 53 -14.39 19.40 0.87
N GLU A 54 -14.89 18.77 1.93
CA GLU A 54 -15.90 19.36 2.82
C GLU A 54 -15.36 20.60 3.56
N GLU A 55 -14.10 20.57 3.97
CA GLU A 55 -13.41 21.68 4.63
C GLU A 55 -12.98 22.81 3.67
N GLY A 56 -13.05 22.58 2.36
CA GLY A 56 -12.62 23.53 1.33
C GLY A 56 -11.09 23.65 1.16
N THR A 57 -10.32 22.71 1.73
CA THR A 57 -8.84 22.67 1.63
C THR A 57 -8.35 21.74 0.52
N TYR A 58 -9.27 21.04 -0.15
CA TYR A 58 -8.93 20.17 -1.27
C TYR A 58 -8.29 20.93 -2.43
N GLY A 59 -7.27 20.32 -3.02
CA GLY A 59 -6.54 20.91 -4.14
C GLY A 59 -5.41 21.83 -3.73
N TYR A 60 -5.14 22.03 -2.44
CA TYR A 60 -3.99 22.78 -1.94
C TYR A 60 -2.95 21.85 -1.31
N CYS A 61 -1.68 22.17 -1.52
CA CYS A 61 -0.55 21.44 -0.97
C CYS A 61 -0.47 21.65 0.55
N PHE A 62 -0.38 20.57 1.31
CA PHE A 62 -0.27 20.64 2.77
C PHE A 62 1.04 21.27 3.27
N GLU A 63 2.10 21.29 2.45
CA GLU A 63 3.41 21.79 2.87
C GLU A 63 3.64 23.26 2.48
N CYS A 64 3.41 23.62 1.21
CA CYS A 64 3.64 24.99 0.73
C CYS A 64 2.37 25.85 0.63
N GLY A 65 1.17 25.24 0.71
CA GLY A 65 -0.10 25.93 0.52
C GLY A 65 -0.47 26.24 -0.93
N GLU A 66 0.39 25.94 -1.90
CA GLU A 66 0.13 26.19 -3.32
C GLU A 66 -0.89 25.20 -3.92
N GLU A 67 -1.53 25.58 -5.01
CA GLU A 67 -2.47 24.72 -5.73
C GLU A 67 -1.78 23.48 -6.31
N ILE A 68 -2.37 22.32 -6.07
CA ILE A 68 -1.99 21.05 -6.68
C ILE A 68 -2.54 21.05 -8.11
N SER A 69 -1.68 20.83 -9.09
CA SER A 69 -2.08 20.82 -10.50
C SER A 69 -3.27 19.88 -10.75
N GLU A 70 -4.25 20.35 -11.51
CA GLU A 70 -5.46 19.58 -11.84
C GLU A 70 -5.13 18.23 -12.52
N ARG A 71 -4.09 18.20 -13.38
CA ARG A 71 -3.61 16.95 -14.00
C ARG A 71 -3.19 15.91 -12.95
N ARG A 72 -2.55 16.35 -11.85
CA ARG A 72 -2.15 15.47 -10.75
C ARG A 72 -3.36 14.98 -9.96
N LEU A 73 -4.33 15.85 -9.65
CA LEU A 73 -5.55 15.45 -8.94
C LEU A 73 -6.42 14.50 -9.78
N ARG A 74 -6.47 14.67 -11.11
CA ARG A 74 -7.14 13.70 -11.99
C ARG A 74 -6.50 12.32 -11.99
N ALA A 75 -5.17 12.25 -11.86
CA ALA A 75 -4.44 10.99 -11.82
C ALA A 75 -4.42 10.37 -10.41
N LEU A 76 -4.31 11.20 -9.37
CA LEU A 76 -4.20 10.84 -7.96
C LEU A 76 -5.11 11.77 -7.13
N PRO A 77 -6.41 11.46 -7.04
CA PRO A 77 -7.40 12.33 -6.38
C PRO A 77 -7.14 12.58 -4.91
N PHE A 78 -6.42 11.68 -4.24
CA PHE A 78 -6.07 11.79 -2.83
C PHE A 78 -4.72 12.48 -2.57
N ALA A 79 -4.08 13.07 -3.60
CA ALA A 79 -2.80 13.77 -3.43
C ALA A 79 -2.88 14.86 -2.34
N VAL A 80 -1.88 14.89 -1.47
CA VAL A 80 -1.77 15.84 -0.34
C VAL A 80 -0.73 16.93 -0.59
N ARG A 81 0.13 16.74 -1.60
CA ARG A 81 1.26 17.62 -1.92
C ARG A 81 1.33 17.91 -3.41
N CYS A 82 1.88 19.09 -3.73
CA CYS A 82 2.33 19.40 -5.09
C CYS A 82 3.52 18.51 -5.49
N LYS A 83 3.91 18.59 -6.77
CA LYS A 83 4.99 17.77 -7.31
C LYS A 83 6.31 18.06 -6.59
N ASP A 84 6.67 19.33 -6.44
CA ASP A 84 7.98 19.74 -5.92
C ASP A 84 8.16 19.35 -4.44
N CYS A 85 7.12 19.53 -3.61
CA CYS A 85 7.11 19.07 -2.22
C CYS A 85 7.21 17.55 -2.11
N GLU A 86 6.50 16.80 -2.98
CA GLU A 86 6.60 15.34 -2.98
C GLU A 86 8.00 14.87 -3.37
N GLU A 87 8.59 15.43 -4.43
CA GLU A 87 9.95 15.10 -4.88
C GLU A 87 11.00 15.42 -3.79
N ALA A 88 10.89 16.57 -3.13
CA ALA A 88 11.77 16.92 -2.02
C ALA A 88 11.67 15.90 -0.87
N ARG A 89 10.45 15.47 -0.53
CA ARG A 89 10.20 14.46 0.51
C ARG A 89 10.76 13.09 0.12
N GLU A 90 10.62 12.68 -1.14
CA GLU A 90 11.17 11.43 -1.66
C GLU A 90 12.70 11.41 -1.59
N VAL A 91 13.36 12.52 -1.94
CA VAL A 91 14.83 12.67 -1.81
C VAL A 91 15.27 12.51 -0.36
N VAL A 92 14.58 13.16 0.59
CA VAL A 92 14.88 13.05 2.03
C VAL A 92 14.69 11.61 2.50
N GLN A 93 13.56 10.98 2.18
CA GLN A 93 13.29 9.58 2.55
C GLN A 93 14.33 8.62 1.96
N GLN A 94 14.70 8.81 0.69
CA GLN A 94 15.70 7.96 0.03
C GLN A 94 17.07 8.12 0.70
N ARG A 95 17.46 9.36 1.02
CA ARG A 95 18.71 9.61 1.76
C ARG A 95 18.68 8.96 3.13
N GLU A 96 17.57 9.06 3.86
CA GLU A 96 17.40 8.41 5.17
C GLU A 96 17.50 6.89 5.07
N ARG A 97 16.83 6.27 4.08
CA ARG A 97 16.92 4.82 3.83
C ARG A 97 18.36 4.40 3.55
N LEU A 98 19.08 5.12 2.70
CA LEU A 98 20.49 4.86 2.41
C LEU A 98 21.36 4.99 3.66
N MET A 99 21.13 6.01 4.49
CA MET A 99 21.86 6.18 5.75
C MET A 99 21.54 5.06 6.74
N ALA A 100 20.28 4.64 6.87
CA ALA A 100 19.86 3.52 7.70
C ALA A 100 20.49 2.20 7.24
N GLN A 101 20.53 1.96 5.93
CA GLN A 101 21.18 0.78 5.36
C GLN A 101 22.69 0.78 5.63
N ARG A 102 23.37 1.92 5.47
CA ARG A 102 24.81 2.05 5.79
C ARG A 102 25.08 1.84 7.28
N ARG A 103 24.22 2.34 8.15
CA ARG A 103 24.30 2.10 9.61
C ARG A 103 24.12 0.62 9.95
N GLY A 104 23.13 -0.04 9.34
CA GLY A 104 22.90 -1.49 9.51
C GLY A 104 24.08 -2.34 9.04
N ALA A 105 24.71 -1.97 7.92
CA ALA A 105 25.92 -2.64 7.43
C ALA A 105 27.14 -2.42 8.35
N ALA A 106 27.26 -1.22 8.95
CA ALA A 106 28.33 -0.93 9.90
C ALA A 106 28.15 -1.66 11.24
N SER A 107 26.93 -1.79 11.75
CA SER A 107 26.64 -2.57 12.96
C SER A 107 26.90 -4.07 12.76
N PHE A 108 26.52 -4.62 11.60
CA PHE A 108 26.78 -6.03 11.28
C PHE A 108 28.28 -6.37 11.23
N PHE A 109 29.12 -5.43 10.79
CA PHE A 109 30.57 -5.64 10.70
C PHE A 109 31.28 -5.62 12.07
N LEU A 110 30.74 -4.89 13.04
CA LEU A 110 31.27 -4.82 14.41
C LEU A 110 30.91 -6.09 15.22
N ASP A 111 29.72 -6.64 15.02
CA ASP A 111 29.24 -7.83 15.74
C ASP A 111 29.91 -9.15 15.27
N MET A 112 30.49 -9.21 14.07
CA MET A 112 31.14 -10.41 13.51
C MET A 112 32.65 -10.53 13.84
N GLN A 113 33.22 -9.56 14.57
CA GLN A 113 34.63 -9.51 14.98
C GLN A 113 34.85 -9.77 16.49
N GLY A 114 33.79 -10.09 17.23
CA GLY A 114 33.84 -10.53 18.64
C GLY A 114 33.62 -12.02 18.78
#